data_AF-A0A8T9DK41-F1
#
_entry.id   AF-A0A8T9DK41-F1
#
_cell.length_a   1.000
_cell.length_b   1.000
_cell.length_c   1.000
_cell.angle_alpha   90.00
_cell.angle_beta   90.00
_cell.angle_gamma   90.00
#
_symmetry.space_group_name_H-M   'P 1'
#
loop_
_entity.id
_entity.type
_entity.pdbx_description
1 polymer ?
#
loop_
_entity_poly.entity_id
_entity_poly.type
_entity_poly.pdbx_seq_one_letter_code
_entity_poly.pdbx_strand_id
1 'polypeptide(L)'
;MPMTASSPNSRSGSITGFALPAGAVIALPLFLLLLTTNSGASPLILLWFYVSGCAAVAISLAFPSSFFVFLLSSFLFVGFIAKAIAHFVFGVQLIEPVSTFTSQWDQALIFAASGLSGVCLANFMATLFPSFPNTLRASGTAHLANSVLGAFSVLIVCSIGMYWANYTFHILRIGFPLGIDMDARIYAVAAFGIAWGSLLGGLTAVLWLIELRGWPYAALILTATFLGLLASISMGSRIQLLLYVLAAVVVIALRRRQVRSWIAVGLAMGLAAFIFVASLAVVSFERTFDFSQTASGTSVPLPATPPEASNDSNSAEASSTSEVPATPRAVPKPPALQETSLADKVETVTRNRSALQGLFRQLRNLAVMRWVGMEGVMTAAANSDRLSADLFLKVMSEDPAAGSHAIYQEMSGNRYGHVEYYTFLTLPGPIGVASLSGSAMVVAAFMFALTLAGHLVEWIAARSTQNLAAASVTGVSLAYLTVQMGFPWTLLIYAIELLLSVMFLGAVWWATKWLASSNGRVESTPVEPQSLQ
;
A
#
# COMPACT_ATOMS: atom_id res chain seq x y z
N MET A 1 -46.52 -11.95 -14.42
CA MET A 1 -45.80 -11.36 -15.57
C MET A 1 -44.31 -11.37 -15.28
N PRO A 2 -43.47 -12.10 -16.03
CA PRO A 2 -42.03 -12.02 -15.84
C PRO A 2 -41.53 -10.72 -16.48
N MET A 3 -41.03 -9.79 -15.67
CA MET A 3 -40.28 -8.64 -16.17
C MET A 3 -38.98 -9.17 -16.78
N THR A 4 -38.92 -9.26 -18.11
CA THR A 4 -37.68 -9.41 -18.85
C THR A 4 -36.88 -8.12 -18.66
N ALA A 5 -36.03 -8.09 -17.63
CA ALA A 5 -35.08 -7.02 -17.40
C ALA A 5 -34.16 -6.95 -18.63
N SER A 6 -34.40 -5.96 -19.49
CA SER A 6 -33.50 -5.64 -20.59
C SER A 6 -32.14 -5.29 -19.97
N SER A 7 -31.16 -6.16 -20.17
CA SER A 7 -29.80 -5.89 -19.71
C SER A 7 -29.35 -4.57 -20.32
N PRO A 8 -29.00 -3.54 -19.53
CA PRO A 8 -28.54 -2.29 -20.09
C PRO A 8 -27.29 -2.58 -20.93
N ASN A 9 -27.40 -2.41 -22.25
CA ASN A 9 -26.30 -2.53 -23.19
C ASN A 9 -25.30 -1.39 -22.92
N SER A 10 -24.48 -1.55 -21.89
CA SER A 10 -23.45 -0.59 -21.52
C SER A 10 -22.34 -0.68 -22.56
N ARG A 11 -22.43 0.12 -23.62
CA ARG A 11 -21.29 0.44 -24.48
C ARG A 11 -20.20 1.11 -23.62
N SER A 12 -19.34 0.30 -23.01
CA SER A 12 -18.12 0.73 -22.29
C SER A 12 -16.92 0.86 -23.23
N GLY A 13 -17.05 0.48 -24.50
CA GLY A 13 -15.95 0.20 -25.43
C GLY A 13 -15.04 1.35 -25.87
N SER A 14 -15.21 2.59 -25.40
CA SER A 14 -14.41 3.72 -25.90
C SER A 14 -13.03 3.88 -25.23
N ILE A 15 -12.85 3.57 -23.94
CA ILE A 15 -11.52 3.74 -23.30
C ILE A 15 -10.62 2.52 -23.55
N THR A 16 -11.17 1.32 -23.36
CA THR A 16 -10.42 0.06 -23.52
C THR A 16 -9.94 -0.11 -24.95
N GLY A 17 -10.71 0.36 -25.94
CA GLY A 17 -10.36 0.30 -27.36
C GLY A 17 -9.09 1.07 -27.73
N PHE A 18 -8.72 2.14 -27.01
CA PHE A 18 -7.50 2.91 -27.29
C PHE A 18 -6.34 2.58 -26.35
N ALA A 19 -6.61 2.26 -25.08
CA ALA A 19 -5.56 2.03 -24.09
C ALA A 19 -4.70 0.79 -24.40
N LEU A 20 -5.33 -0.30 -24.83
CA LEU A 20 -4.62 -1.54 -25.15
C LEU A 20 -3.68 -1.42 -26.37
N PRO A 21 -4.11 -0.91 -27.54
CA PRO A 21 -3.20 -0.76 -28.67
C PRO A 21 -2.10 0.27 -28.38
N ALA A 22 -2.41 1.39 -27.72
CA ALA A 22 -1.38 2.35 -27.32
C ALA A 22 -0.35 1.74 -26.36
N GLY A 23 -0.81 0.93 -25.40
CA GLY A 23 0.05 0.17 -24.50
C GLY A 23 0.94 -0.82 -25.25
N ALA A 24 0.39 -1.54 -26.24
CA ALA A 24 1.15 -2.48 -27.07
C ALA A 24 2.26 -1.78 -27.89
N VAL A 25 1.97 -0.60 -28.43
CA VAL A 25 2.94 0.21 -29.19
C VAL A 25 4.13 0.64 -28.31
N ILE A 26 3.90 0.91 -27.03
CA ILE A 26 4.98 1.26 -26.08
C ILE A 26 5.70 0.00 -25.57
N ALA A 27 4.96 -1.08 -25.34
CA ALA A 27 5.50 -2.30 -24.76
C ALA A 27 6.48 -3.02 -25.69
N LEU A 28 6.17 -3.10 -26.99
CA LEU A 28 6.99 -3.85 -27.94
C LEU A 28 8.43 -3.30 -28.08
N PRO A 29 8.66 -1.99 -28.29
CA PRO A 29 10.02 -1.43 -28.32
C PRO A 29 10.78 -1.61 -27.01
N LEU A 30 10.10 -1.47 -25.86
CA LEU A 30 10.72 -1.66 -24.55
C LEU A 30 11.16 -3.11 -24.35
N PHE A 31 10.38 -4.08 -24.82
CA PHE A 31 10.78 -5.48 -24.79
C PHE A 31 12.01 -5.75 -25.67
N LEU A 32 12.03 -5.22 -26.90
CA LEU A 32 13.20 -5.38 -27.79
C LEU A 32 14.45 -4.76 -27.16
N LEU A 33 14.32 -3.60 -26.51
CA LEU A 33 15.42 -2.94 -25.82
C LEU A 33 15.90 -3.72 -24.59
N LEU A 34 14.98 -4.35 -23.85
CA LEU A 34 15.30 -5.25 -22.74
C LEU A 34 16.07 -6.48 -23.25
N LEU A 35 15.68 -7.03 -24.41
CA LEU A 35 16.32 -8.19 -25.02
C LEU A 35 17.74 -7.91 -25.51
N THR A 36 18.01 -6.69 -26.02
CA THR A 36 19.34 -6.32 -26.50
C THR A 36 20.31 -5.92 -25.40
N THR A 37 19.81 -5.48 -24.25
CA THR A 37 20.64 -5.01 -23.11
C THR A 37 20.89 -6.08 -22.05
N ASN A 38 20.07 -7.13 -22.01
CA ASN A 38 20.24 -8.21 -21.04
C ASN A 38 21.33 -9.20 -21.47
N SER A 39 22.45 -9.19 -20.77
CA SER A 39 23.59 -10.08 -21.03
C SER A 39 23.56 -11.38 -20.22
N GLY A 40 22.66 -11.53 -19.25
CA GLY A 40 22.73 -12.59 -18.24
C GLY A 40 21.59 -13.60 -18.24
N ALA A 41 20.41 -13.25 -18.75
CA ALA A 41 19.24 -14.12 -18.70
C ALA A 41 18.85 -14.70 -20.06
N SER A 42 18.27 -15.91 -20.05
CA SER A 42 17.70 -16.57 -21.21
C SER A 42 16.59 -15.71 -21.85
N PRO A 43 16.62 -15.49 -23.18
CA PRO A 43 15.59 -14.76 -23.92
C PRO A 43 14.16 -15.23 -23.64
N LEU A 44 13.96 -16.55 -23.46
CA LEU A 44 12.63 -17.12 -23.21
C LEU A 44 12.10 -16.78 -21.82
N ILE A 45 12.96 -16.80 -20.81
CA ILE A 45 12.61 -16.41 -19.43
C ILE A 45 12.28 -14.92 -19.40
N LEU A 46 13.09 -14.10 -20.07
CA LEU A 46 12.86 -12.66 -20.19
C LEU A 46 11.52 -12.34 -20.89
N LEU A 47 11.21 -13.06 -21.96
CA LEU A 47 9.92 -12.94 -22.66
C LEU A 47 8.74 -13.31 -21.75
N TRP A 48 8.82 -14.44 -21.03
CA TRP A 48 7.77 -14.87 -20.11
C TRP A 48 7.55 -13.84 -18.98
N PHE A 49 8.63 -13.35 -18.37
CA PHE A 49 8.58 -12.27 -17.38
C PHE A 49 7.89 -11.02 -17.91
N TYR A 50 8.30 -10.56 -19.10
CA TYR A 50 7.75 -9.35 -19.70
C TYR A 50 6.27 -9.50 -20.05
N VAL A 51 5.91 -10.57 -20.76
CA VAL A 51 4.54 -10.84 -21.19
C VAL A 51 3.60 -11.02 -20.00
N SER A 52 4.01 -11.76 -18.97
CA SER A 52 3.18 -11.95 -17.77
C SER A 52 2.93 -10.64 -17.02
N GLY A 53 3.95 -9.78 -16.87
CA GLY A 53 3.79 -8.46 -16.25
C GLY A 53 2.85 -7.53 -17.04
N CYS A 54 3.03 -7.44 -18.36
CA CYS A 54 2.13 -6.66 -19.23
C CYS A 54 0.70 -7.20 -19.22
N ALA A 55 0.53 -8.53 -19.29
CA ALA A 55 -0.77 -9.18 -19.26
C ALA A 55 -1.52 -8.89 -17.96
N ALA A 56 -0.85 -8.93 -16.80
CA ALA A 56 -1.48 -8.69 -15.50
C ALA A 56 -2.18 -7.32 -15.43
N VAL A 57 -1.58 -6.28 -16.02
CA VAL A 57 -2.17 -4.93 -16.11
C VAL A 57 -3.21 -4.85 -17.23
N ALA A 58 -2.89 -5.40 -18.40
CA ALA A 58 -3.76 -5.33 -19.58
C ALA A 58 -5.12 -6.01 -19.34
N ILE A 59 -5.13 -7.18 -18.69
CA ILE A 59 -6.37 -7.90 -18.34
C ILE A 59 -7.21 -7.06 -17.38
N SER A 60 -6.62 -6.46 -16.34
CA SER A 60 -7.35 -5.61 -15.38
C SER A 60 -7.95 -4.36 -16.04
N LEU A 61 -7.26 -3.81 -17.06
CA LEU A 61 -7.75 -2.67 -17.83
C LEU A 61 -8.85 -3.06 -18.81
N ALA A 62 -8.70 -4.19 -19.50
CA ALA A 62 -9.67 -4.70 -20.46
C ALA A 62 -10.97 -5.14 -19.80
N PHE A 63 -10.86 -5.78 -18.64
CA PHE A 63 -11.95 -6.36 -17.88
C PHE A 63 -11.91 -5.85 -16.43
N PRO A 64 -12.30 -4.59 -16.19
CA PRO A 64 -12.26 -4.01 -14.86
C PRO A 64 -13.24 -4.75 -13.95
N SER A 65 -12.69 -5.60 -13.08
CA SER A 65 -13.44 -6.42 -12.11
C SER A 65 -13.36 -5.86 -10.69
N SER A 66 -12.22 -5.27 -10.32
CA SER A 66 -11.90 -4.87 -8.96
C SER A 66 -10.79 -3.81 -8.91
N PHE A 67 -10.87 -2.89 -7.93
CA PHE A 67 -9.83 -1.89 -7.69
C PHE A 67 -8.54 -2.54 -7.18
N PHE A 68 -8.65 -3.51 -6.26
CA PHE A 68 -7.55 -4.28 -5.70
C PHE A 68 -6.74 -4.95 -6.80
N VAL A 69 -7.40 -5.74 -7.66
CA VAL A 69 -6.71 -6.49 -8.73
C VAL A 69 -6.02 -5.55 -9.70
N PHE A 70 -6.68 -4.46 -10.09
CA PHE A 70 -6.08 -3.45 -10.98
C PHE A 70 -4.84 -2.78 -10.36
N LEU A 71 -4.93 -2.35 -9.10
CA LEU A 71 -3.86 -1.64 -8.42
C LEU A 71 -2.71 -2.57 -8.02
N LEU A 72 -3.00 -3.80 -7.58
CA LEU A 72 -1.99 -4.82 -7.32
C LEU A 72 -1.19 -5.11 -8.58
N SER A 73 -1.86 -5.37 -9.72
CA SER A 73 -1.19 -5.57 -11.01
C SER A 73 -0.31 -4.37 -11.39
N SER A 74 -0.80 -3.16 -11.17
CA SER A 74 -0.07 -1.92 -11.50
C SER A 74 1.15 -1.72 -10.60
N PHE A 75 1.04 -1.94 -9.30
CA PHE A 75 2.16 -1.82 -8.36
C PHE A 75 3.22 -2.90 -8.61
N LEU A 76 2.80 -4.14 -8.88
CA LEU A 76 3.73 -5.21 -9.28
C LEU A 76 4.39 -4.90 -10.62
N PHE A 77 3.67 -4.36 -11.61
CA PHE A 77 4.26 -3.94 -12.87
C PHE A 77 5.36 -2.89 -12.67
N VAL A 78 5.14 -1.89 -11.80
CA VAL A 78 6.17 -0.90 -11.51
C VAL A 78 7.34 -1.51 -10.73
N GLY A 79 7.05 -2.34 -9.71
CA GLY A 79 8.05 -2.99 -8.86
C GLY A 79 8.92 -4.03 -9.58
N PHE A 80 8.45 -4.59 -10.70
CA PHE A 80 9.16 -5.57 -11.50
C PHE A 80 9.54 -5.05 -12.89
N ILE A 81 8.57 -4.80 -13.78
CA ILE A 81 8.84 -4.47 -15.18
C ILE A 81 9.51 -3.10 -15.33
N ALA A 82 8.94 -2.04 -14.72
CA ALA A 82 9.51 -0.71 -14.84
C ALA A 82 10.90 -0.63 -14.18
N LYS A 83 11.07 -1.31 -13.04
CA LYS A 83 12.35 -1.40 -12.34
C LYS A 83 13.40 -2.21 -13.13
N ALA A 84 13.03 -3.32 -13.76
CA ALA A 84 13.90 -4.09 -14.64
C ALA A 84 14.35 -3.27 -15.86
N ILE A 85 13.43 -2.53 -16.50
CA ILE A 85 13.76 -1.61 -17.58
C ILE A 85 14.74 -0.52 -17.08
N ALA A 86 14.45 0.11 -15.94
CA ALA A 86 15.35 1.09 -15.34
C ALA A 86 16.76 0.53 -15.11
N HIS A 87 16.86 -0.71 -14.63
CA HIS A 87 18.13 -1.37 -14.37
C HIS A 87 18.88 -1.77 -15.64
N PHE A 88 18.27 -2.57 -16.51
CA PHE A 88 18.94 -3.14 -17.68
C PHE A 88 19.17 -2.12 -18.80
N VAL A 89 18.19 -1.25 -19.06
CA VAL A 89 18.27 -0.30 -20.18
C VAL A 89 19.03 0.95 -19.79
N PHE A 90 18.76 1.48 -18.60
CA PHE A 90 19.28 2.78 -18.18
C PHE A 90 20.42 2.67 -17.13
N GLY A 91 20.82 1.46 -16.74
CA GLY A 91 21.89 1.25 -15.77
C GLY A 91 21.57 1.77 -14.37
N VAL A 92 20.28 1.93 -14.03
CA VAL A 92 19.89 2.45 -12.71
C VAL A 92 20.18 1.40 -11.64
N GLN A 93 21.01 1.75 -10.66
CA GLN A 93 21.32 0.88 -9.53
C GLN A 93 20.11 0.70 -8.62
N LEU A 94 19.80 -0.55 -8.29
CA LEU A 94 18.79 -0.90 -7.29
C LEU A 94 19.20 -0.36 -5.92
N ILE A 95 18.21 0.11 -5.16
CA ILE A 95 18.46 0.80 -3.89
C ILE A 95 18.47 -0.17 -2.74
N GLU A 96 17.56 -1.15 -2.75
CA GLU A 96 17.47 -2.13 -1.67
C GLU A 96 18.60 -3.17 -1.79
N PRO A 97 19.09 -3.69 -0.65
CA PRO A 97 20.14 -4.70 -0.66
C PRO A 97 19.61 -6.00 -1.31
N VAL A 98 20.46 -6.64 -2.09
CA VAL A 98 20.16 -7.87 -2.86
C VAL A 98 21.07 -9.04 -2.46
N SER A 99 21.61 -9.03 -1.23
CA SER A 99 22.55 -10.05 -0.76
C SER A 99 23.80 -10.14 -1.65
N THR A 100 24.31 -11.36 -1.89
CA THR A 100 25.44 -11.68 -2.78
C THR A 100 25.05 -11.83 -4.27
N PHE A 101 23.88 -11.32 -4.68
CA PHE A 101 23.38 -11.46 -6.05
C PHE A 101 24.37 -10.89 -7.07
N THR A 102 24.74 -11.69 -8.07
CA THR A 102 25.68 -11.29 -9.13
C THR A 102 25.15 -11.65 -10.52
N SER A 103 24.79 -12.91 -10.75
CA SER A 103 24.44 -13.42 -12.08
C SER A 103 23.20 -14.32 -12.12
N GLN A 104 22.48 -14.47 -11.01
CA GLN A 104 21.33 -15.40 -10.88
C GLN A 104 20.02 -14.82 -11.48
N TRP A 105 20.12 -14.11 -12.60
CA TRP A 105 18.98 -13.41 -13.22
C TRP A 105 17.90 -14.35 -13.72
N ASP A 106 18.25 -15.50 -14.29
CA ASP A 106 17.27 -16.49 -14.75
C ASP A 106 16.34 -16.92 -13.61
N GLN A 107 16.90 -17.26 -12.46
CA GLN A 107 16.12 -17.68 -11.30
C GLN A 107 15.22 -16.55 -10.77
N ALA A 108 15.76 -15.33 -10.65
CA ALA A 108 15.00 -14.17 -10.19
C ALA A 108 13.82 -13.86 -11.14
N LEU A 109 14.05 -13.91 -12.45
CA LEU A 109 13.02 -13.67 -13.46
C LEU A 109 12.00 -14.80 -13.54
N ILE A 110 12.39 -16.07 -13.34
CA ILE A 110 11.46 -17.20 -13.23
C ILE A 110 10.50 -16.98 -12.08
N PHE A 111 10.99 -16.62 -10.89
CA PHE A 111 10.14 -16.34 -9.75
C PHE A 111 9.18 -15.18 -10.00
N ALA A 112 9.69 -14.07 -10.55
CA ALA A 112 8.87 -12.92 -10.90
C ALA A 112 7.78 -13.28 -11.93
N ALA A 113 8.14 -13.95 -13.03
CA ALA A 113 7.23 -14.37 -14.07
C ALA A 113 6.16 -15.34 -13.54
N SER A 114 6.54 -16.25 -12.64
CA SER A 114 5.61 -17.19 -12.00
C SER A 114 4.57 -16.47 -11.15
N GLY A 115 5.00 -15.54 -10.29
CA GLY A 115 4.10 -14.76 -9.45
C GLY A 115 3.14 -13.90 -10.28
N LEU A 116 3.67 -13.21 -11.31
CA LEU A 116 2.86 -12.41 -12.24
C LEU A 116 1.87 -13.27 -13.03
N SER A 117 2.25 -14.48 -13.42
CA SER A 117 1.34 -15.44 -14.07
C SER A 117 0.21 -15.88 -13.14
N GLY A 118 0.48 -16.09 -11.85
CA GLY A 118 -0.54 -16.33 -10.82
C GLY A 118 -1.53 -15.18 -10.69
N VAL A 119 -1.04 -13.94 -10.72
CA VAL A 119 -1.88 -12.72 -10.73
C VAL A 119 -2.74 -12.66 -11.99
N CYS A 120 -2.20 -12.96 -13.18
CA CYS A 120 -2.96 -13.01 -14.43
C CYS A 120 -4.14 -14.01 -14.35
N LEU A 121 -3.89 -15.21 -13.83
CA LEU A 121 -4.92 -16.24 -13.70
C LEU A 121 -6.00 -15.81 -12.69
N ALA A 122 -5.61 -15.22 -11.57
CA ALA A 122 -6.55 -14.71 -10.57
C ALA A 122 -7.39 -13.55 -11.14
N ASN A 123 -6.80 -12.71 -11.98
CA ASN A 123 -7.49 -11.63 -12.66
C ASN A 123 -8.60 -12.15 -13.58
N PHE A 124 -8.29 -13.15 -14.42
CA PHE A 124 -9.31 -13.83 -15.24
C PHE A 124 -10.45 -14.39 -14.39
N MET A 125 -10.13 -15.05 -13.27
CA MET A 125 -11.15 -15.55 -12.34
C MET A 125 -11.98 -14.43 -11.70
N ALA A 126 -11.35 -13.32 -11.30
CA ALA A 126 -12.05 -12.15 -10.74
C ALA A 126 -13.03 -11.51 -11.75
N THR A 127 -12.78 -11.63 -13.06
CA THR A 127 -13.73 -11.15 -14.08
C THR A 127 -15.07 -11.89 -14.06
N LEU A 128 -15.13 -13.10 -13.53
CA LEU A 128 -16.37 -13.88 -13.40
C LEU A 128 -17.28 -13.34 -12.29
N PHE A 129 -16.71 -12.65 -11.31
CA PHE A 129 -17.44 -12.12 -10.14
C PHE A 129 -17.04 -10.67 -9.83
N PRO A 130 -17.28 -9.73 -10.77
CA PRO A 130 -16.85 -8.34 -10.60
C PRO A 130 -17.45 -7.69 -9.34
N SER A 131 -16.66 -6.86 -8.66
CA SER A 131 -17.06 -6.16 -7.43
C SER A 131 -18.00 -4.98 -7.70
N PHE A 132 -17.86 -4.32 -8.85
CA PHE A 132 -18.57 -3.06 -9.16
C PHE A 132 -20.10 -3.16 -9.31
N PRO A 133 -20.69 -4.22 -9.90
CA PRO A 133 -22.14 -4.32 -10.09
C PRO A 133 -22.95 -4.32 -8.78
N ASN A 134 -22.31 -4.61 -7.64
CA ASN A 134 -22.96 -4.63 -6.33
C ASN A 134 -23.12 -3.23 -5.70
N THR A 135 -22.61 -2.18 -6.36
CA THR A 135 -22.72 -0.81 -5.85
C THR A 135 -24.00 -0.15 -6.34
N LEU A 136 -24.77 0.43 -5.41
CA LEU A 136 -26.03 1.10 -5.70
C LEU A 136 -25.89 2.59 -5.43
N ARG A 137 -26.62 3.40 -6.20
CA ARG A 137 -26.72 4.83 -5.89
C ARG A 137 -27.60 4.99 -4.66
N ALA A 138 -27.08 5.64 -3.63
CA ALA A 138 -27.85 5.99 -2.45
C ALA A 138 -29.03 6.91 -2.80
N SER A 139 -30.19 6.60 -2.22
CA SER A 139 -31.41 7.40 -2.29
C SER A 139 -32.10 7.35 -0.93
N GLY A 140 -32.76 8.44 -0.55
CA GLY A 140 -33.41 8.54 0.75
C GLY A 140 -33.96 9.93 1.06
N THR A 141 -34.49 10.09 2.27
CA THR A 141 -35.09 11.34 2.75
C THR A 141 -34.02 12.38 3.13
N ALA A 142 -34.43 13.65 3.27
CA ALA A 142 -33.56 14.72 3.77
C ALA A 142 -32.99 14.42 5.17
N HIS A 143 -33.76 13.71 6.00
CA HIS A 143 -33.32 13.27 7.33
C HIS A 143 -32.12 12.31 7.26
N LEU A 144 -32.16 11.33 6.36
CA LEU A 144 -31.02 10.44 6.12
C LEU A 144 -29.78 11.24 5.69
N ALA A 145 -29.97 12.18 4.76
CA ALA A 145 -28.89 13.05 4.30
C ALA A 145 -28.30 13.95 5.41
N ASN A 146 -29.13 14.44 6.35
CA ASN A 146 -28.69 15.16 7.56
C ASN A 146 -27.92 14.24 8.50
N SER A 147 -28.39 13.01 8.71
CA SER A 147 -27.74 12.02 9.58
C SER A 147 -26.35 11.65 9.06
N VAL A 148 -26.22 11.40 7.75
CA VAL A 148 -24.92 11.14 7.10
C VAL A 148 -24.00 12.34 7.21
N LEU A 149 -24.52 13.57 7.05
CA LEU A 149 -23.71 14.78 7.22
C LEU A 149 -23.19 14.91 8.66
N GLY A 150 -24.04 14.67 9.66
CA GLY A 150 -23.64 14.65 11.06
C GLY A 150 -22.55 13.60 11.34
N ALA A 151 -22.74 12.38 10.84
CA ALA A 151 -21.74 11.31 10.96
C ALA A 151 -20.41 11.68 10.28
N PHE A 152 -20.45 12.30 9.11
CA PHE A 152 -19.26 12.80 8.42
C PHE A 152 -18.54 13.88 9.24
N SER A 153 -19.27 14.85 9.79
CA SER A 153 -18.69 15.90 10.64
C SER A 153 -18.02 15.33 11.89
N VAL A 154 -18.69 14.40 12.59
CA VAL A 154 -18.11 13.70 13.75
C VAL A 154 -16.85 12.94 13.34
N LEU A 155 -16.88 12.21 12.23
CA LEU A 155 -15.73 11.46 11.73
C LEU A 155 -14.52 12.36 11.44
N ILE A 156 -14.74 13.54 10.85
CA ILE A 156 -13.65 14.50 10.59
C ILE A 156 -13.04 14.99 11.91
N VAL A 157 -13.85 15.36 12.90
CA VAL A 157 -13.36 15.81 14.22
C VAL A 157 -12.57 14.70 14.91
N CYS A 158 -13.11 13.47 14.95
CA CYS A 158 -12.41 12.31 15.52
C CYS A 158 -11.11 12.01 14.78
N SER A 159 -11.10 12.11 13.45
CA SER A 159 -9.90 11.89 12.63
C SER A 159 -8.82 12.91 12.95
N ILE A 160 -9.17 14.20 13.08
CA ILE A 160 -8.21 15.24 13.49
C ILE A 160 -7.59 14.91 14.85
N GLY A 161 -8.41 14.55 15.84
CA GLY A 161 -7.93 14.16 17.17
C GLY A 161 -7.00 12.94 17.12
N MET A 162 -7.35 11.94 16.31
CA MET A 162 -6.53 10.72 16.14
C MET A 162 -5.20 11.00 15.44
N TYR A 163 -5.17 11.81 14.37
CA TYR A 163 -3.92 12.19 13.71
C TYR A 163 -3.05 13.09 14.57
N TRP A 164 -3.66 13.96 15.38
CA TRP A 164 -2.95 14.74 16.39
C TRP A 164 -2.28 13.82 17.42
N ALA A 165 -3.03 12.88 18.00
CA ALA A 165 -2.49 11.89 18.92
C ALA A 165 -1.37 11.06 18.26
N ASN A 166 -1.53 10.67 16.99
CA ASN A 166 -0.49 9.97 16.25
C ASN A 166 0.80 10.80 16.13
N TYR A 167 0.68 12.09 15.80
CA TYR A 167 1.83 12.99 15.68
C TYR A 167 2.55 13.17 17.02
N THR A 168 1.80 13.31 18.12
CA THR A 168 2.38 13.50 19.47
C THR A 168 3.02 12.23 20.03
N PHE A 169 2.36 11.08 19.89
CA PHE A 169 2.75 9.85 20.57
C PHE A 169 3.43 8.82 19.66
N HIS A 170 3.65 9.17 18.39
CA HIS A 170 4.23 8.28 17.37
C HIS A 170 3.53 6.91 17.33
N ILE A 171 2.19 6.90 17.36
CA ILE A 171 1.41 5.65 17.36
C ILE A 171 1.77 4.81 16.13
N LEU A 172 1.75 5.41 14.95
CA LEU A 172 2.11 4.80 13.69
C LEU A 172 2.97 5.80 12.91
N ARG A 173 4.25 5.91 13.28
CA ARG A 173 5.23 6.74 12.58
C ARG A 173 6.28 5.85 11.90
N ILE A 174 6.41 5.99 10.58
CA ILE A 174 7.23 5.08 9.78
C ILE A 174 8.71 5.20 10.18
N GLY A 175 9.26 4.08 10.63
CA GLY A 175 10.65 3.95 11.02
C GLY A 175 10.95 4.35 12.46
N PHE A 176 9.95 4.71 13.27
CA PHE A 176 10.15 5.02 14.68
C PHE A 176 9.52 3.92 15.55
N PRO A 177 10.09 3.65 16.74
CA PRO A 177 9.40 2.85 17.73
C PRO A 177 8.16 3.60 18.25
N LEU A 178 7.25 2.85 18.86
CA LEU A 178 6.07 3.40 19.50
C LEU A 178 6.49 4.37 20.62
N GLY A 179 5.94 5.58 20.63
CA GLY A 179 6.31 6.62 21.61
C GLY A 179 5.65 6.48 22.97
N ILE A 180 4.67 5.58 23.11
CA ILE A 180 3.92 5.31 24.34
C ILE A 180 3.82 3.80 24.57
N ASP A 181 3.82 3.37 25.82
CA ASP A 181 3.49 1.97 26.11
C ASP A 181 1.98 1.76 25.90
N MET A 182 1.62 0.85 25.01
CA MET A 182 0.22 0.61 24.61
C MET A 182 0.01 -0.87 24.34
N ASP A 183 -1.14 -1.38 24.80
CA ASP A 183 -1.56 -2.75 24.50
C ASP A 183 -1.62 -2.97 22.98
N ALA A 184 -1.07 -4.09 22.51
CA ALA A 184 -0.94 -4.40 21.09
C ALA A 184 -2.28 -4.40 20.35
N ARG A 185 -3.40 -4.71 21.02
CA ARG A 185 -4.74 -4.73 20.41
C ARG A 185 -5.25 -3.31 20.19
N ILE A 186 -5.00 -2.41 21.14
CA ILE A 186 -5.34 -0.99 21.01
C ILE A 186 -4.47 -0.35 19.92
N TYR A 187 -3.17 -0.68 19.91
CA TYR A 187 -2.25 -0.26 18.86
C TYR A 187 -2.75 -0.65 17.48
N ALA A 188 -3.16 -1.91 17.27
CA ALA A 188 -3.62 -2.41 15.98
C ALA A 188 -4.82 -1.60 15.46
N VAL A 189 -5.84 -1.41 16.31
CA VAL A 189 -7.04 -0.62 15.97
C VAL A 189 -6.69 0.85 15.69
N ALA A 190 -5.84 1.46 16.51
CA ALA A 190 -5.41 2.84 16.31
C ALA A 190 -4.60 3.00 15.02
N ALA A 191 -3.65 2.09 14.76
CA ALA A 191 -2.85 2.06 13.55
C ALA A 191 -3.73 1.88 12.31
N PHE A 192 -4.73 1.00 12.34
CA PHE A 192 -5.71 0.86 11.27
C PHE A 192 -6.49 2.15 11.05
N GLY A 193 -7.00 2.76 12.13
CA GLY A 193 -7.75 4.01 12.09
C GLY A 193 -6.97 5.13 11.42
N ILE A 194 -5.72 5.32 11.83
CA ILE A 194 -4.77 6.30 11.29
C ILE A 194 -4.44 5.99 9.83
N ALA A 195 -4.11 4.75 9.51
CA ALA A 195 -3.62 4.38 8.19
C ALA A 195 -4.70 4.37 7.12
N TRP A 196 -5.92 3.94 7.43
CA TRP A 196 -6.96 3.72 6.42
C TRP A 196 -8.39 3.90 6.92
N GLY A 197 -8.67 3.68 8.21
CA GLY A 197 -10.04 3.76 8.77
C GLY A 197 -10.69 5.13 8.58
N SER A 198 -9.96 6.22 8.83
CA SER A 198 -10.45 7.59 8.58
C SER A 198 -10.78 7.83 7.11
N LEU A 199 -9.94 7.36 6.18
CA LEU A 199 -10.20 7.51 4.74
C LEU A 199 -11.43 6.68 4.32
N LEU A 200 -11.52 5.44 4.79
CA LEU A 200 -12.60 4.52 4.50
C LEU A 200 -13.95 5.14 4.89
N GLY A 201 -14.10 5.57 6.14
CA GLY A 201 -15.33 6.22 6.58
C GLY A 201 -15.57 7.58 5.89
N GLY A 202 -14.52 8.39 5.72
CA GLY A 202 -14.59 9.70 5.08
C GLY A 202 -15.09 9.65 3.63
N LEU A 203 -14.47 8.85 2.77
CA LEU A 203 -14.89 8.76 1.36
C LEU A 203 -16.23 8.04 1.20
N THR A 204 -16.53 7.06 2.06
CA THR A 204 -17.84 6.40 2.08
C THR A 204 -18.95 7.42 2.34
N ALA A 205 -18.82 8.23 3.41
CA ALA A 205 -19.80 9.25 3.77
C ALA A 205 -19.93 10.35 2.70
N VAL A 206 -18.80 10.81 2.13
CA VAL A 206 -18.82 11.82 1.06
C VAL A 206 -19.51 11.30 -0.20
N LEU A 207 -19.30 10.04 -0.60
CA LEU A 207 -19.99 9.49 -1.75
C LEU A 207 -21.51 9.42 -1.50
N TRP A 208 -21.94 9.02 -0.30
CA TRP A 208 -23.37 9.08 0.05
C TRP A 208 -23.91 10.52 0.02
N LEU A 209 -23.15 11.53 0.46
CA LEU A 209 -23.56 12.94 0.38
C LEU A 209 -23.64 13.44 -1.08
N ILE A 210 -22.74 13.00 -1.96
CA ILE A 210 -22.83 13.27 -3.40
C ILE A 210 -24.14 12.69 -3.96
N GLU A 211 -24.49 11.47 -3.57
CA GLU A 211 -25.67 10.78 -4.10
C GLU A 211 -26.99 11.31 -3.51
N LEU A 212 -27.02 11.63 -2.21
CA LEU A 212 -28.20 12.11 -1.48
C LEU A 212 -28.44 13.63 -1.63
N ARG A 213 -27.38 14.45 -1.62
CA ARG A 213 -27.46 15.93 -1.68
C ARG A 213 -26.97 16.56 -2.97
N GLY A 214 -26.38 15.77 -3.87
CA GLY A 214 -25.83 16.31 -5.12
C GLY A 214 -24.55 17.12 -4.91
N TRP A 215 -23.76 16.84 -3.86
CA TRP A 215 -22.43 17.41 -3.71
C TRP A 215 -21.56 17.16 -4.95
N PRO A 216 -20.57 18.03 -5.26
CA PRO A 216 -19.69 17.82 -6.40
C PRO A 216 -18.72 16.66 -6.12
N TYR A 217 -18.38 15.89 -7.16
CA TYR A 217 -17.37 14.83 -7.07
C TYR A 217 -15.98 15.32 -6.62
N ALA A 218 -15.69 16.63 -6.80
CA ALA A 218 -14.51 17.27 -6.25
C ALA A 218 -14.40 17.12 -4.72
N ALA A 219 -15.51 16.96 -4.00
CA ALA A 219 -15.53 16.72 -2.56
C ALA A 219 -14.79 15.44 -2.15
N LEU A 220 -14.78 14.40 -3.00
CA LEU A 220 -13.99 13.18 -2.75
C LEU A 220 -12.49 13.49 -2.73
N ILE A 221 -12.00 14.26 -3.72
CA ILE A 221 -10.59 14.64 -3.81
C ILE A 221 -10.22 15.54 -2.64
N LEU A 222 -11.03 16.54 -2.31
CA LEU A 222 -10.76 17.45 -1.19
C LEU A 222 -10.70 16.70 0.15
N THR A 223 -11.62 15.78 0.38
CA THR A 223 -11.64 14.96 1.61
C THR A 223 -10.44 14.02 1.66
N ALA A 224 -10.14 13.32 0.56
CA ALA A 224 -8.95 12.47 0.46
C ALA A 224 -7.65 13.26 0.67
N THR A 225 -7.58 14.48 0.13
CA THR A 225 -6.42 15.36 0.27
C THR A 225 -6.25 15.83 1.70
N PHE A 226 -7.33 16.25 2.36
CA PHE A 226 -7.30 16.68 3.75
C PHE A 226 -6.87 15.55 4.68
N LEU A 227 -7.54 14.39 4.63
CA LEU A 227 -7.18 13.24 5.46
C LEU A 227 -5.79 12.69 5.10
N GLY A 228 -5.41 12.73 3.82
CA GLY A 228 -4.12 12.25 3.35
C GLY A 228 -2.97 13.16 3.78
N LEU A 229 -3.20 14.47 3.89
CA LEU A 229 -2.25 15.41 4.45
C LEU A 229 -2.00 15.12 5.93
N LEU A 230 -3.07 14.94 6.72
CA LEU A 230 -2.97 14.60 8.14
C LEU A 230 -2.24 13.26 8.35
N ALA A 231 -2.58 12.25 7.55
CA ALA A 231 -1.91 10.95 7.59
C ALA A 231 -0.43 11.05 7.17
N SER A 232 -0.14 11.75 6.07
CA SER A 232 1.22 11.94 5.55
C SER A 232 2.15 12.58 6.58
N ILE A 233 1.71 13.69 7.20
CA ILE A 233 2.48 14.40 8.23
C ILE A 233 2.62 13.53 9.48
N SER A 234 1.51 13.06 10.05
CA SER A 234 1.56 12.32 11.31
C SER A 234 2.33 10.99 11.23
N MET A 235 2.24 10.28 10.10
CA MET A 235 2.97 9.02 9.88
C MET A 235 4.40 9.23 9.38
N GLY A 236 4.77 10.44 8.95
CA GLY A 236 6.02 10.68 8.22
C GLY A 236 6.08 9.93 6.87
N SER A 237 4.92 9.74 6.23
CA SER A 237 4.76 8.91 5.02
C SER A 237 4.52 9.75 3.78
N ARG A 238 5.54 9.82 2.93
CA ARG A 238 5.52 10.57 1.66
C ARG A 238 4.48 10.06 0.64
N ILE A 239 4.08 8.80 0.72
CA ILE A 239 3.21 8.15 -0.27
C ILE A 239 1.73 8.17 0.13
N GLN A 240 1.42 8.37 1.42
CA GLN A 240 0.08 8.18 1.96
C GLN A 240 -0.96 9.09 1.30
N LEU A 241 -0.63 10.37 1.15
CA LEU A 241 -1.50 11.33 0.48
C LEU A 241 -1.78 10.94 -0.98
N LEU A 242 -0.77 10.44 -1.70
CA LEU A 242 -0.95 10.00 -3.09
C LEU A 242 -1.94 8.84 -3.16
N LEU A 243 -1.84 7.86 -2.25
CA LEU A 243 -2.74 6.70 -2.23
C LEU A 243 -4.17 7.10 -1.84
N TYR A 244 -4.33 8.04 -0.91
CA TYR A 244 -5.65 8.55 -0.53
C TYR A 244 -6.34 9.23 -1.72
N VAL A 245 -5.61 10.09 -2.42
CA VAL A 245 -6.11 10.76 -3.63
C VAL A 245 -6.38 9.75 -4.75
N LEU A 246 -5.52 8.74 -4.90
CA LEU A 246 -5.71 7.65 -5.88
C LEU A 246 -7.05 6.94 -5.65
N ALA A 247 -7.41 6.65 -4.40
CA ALA A 247 -8.70 6.04 -4.07
C ALA A 247 -9.90 6.90 -4.52
N ALA A 248 -9.82 8.23 -4.37
CA ALA A 248 -10.84 9.13 -4.88
C ALA A 248 -10.87 9.19 -6.41
N VAL A 249 -9.70 9.24 -7.06
CA VAL A 249 -9.56 9.35 -8.52
C VAL A 249 -10.14 8.13 -9.24
N VAL A 250 -9.89 6.91 -8.75
CA VAL A 250 -10.43 5.70 -9.40
C VAL A 250 -11.97 5.64 -9.30
N VAL A 251 -12.57 6.15 -8.23
CA VAL A 251 -14.04 6.30 -8.11
C VAL A 251 -14.57 7.29 -9.15
N ILE A 252 -13.91 8.45 -9.29
CA ILE A 252 -14.29 9.48 -10.28
C ILE A 252 -14.13 8.95 -11.70
N ALA A 253 -13.06 8.21 -12.00
CA ALA A 253 -12.82 7.62 -13.31
C ALA A 253 -13.94 6.63 -13.68
N LEU A 254 -14.38 5.79 -12.73
CA LEU A 254 -15.49 4.86 -12.94
C LEU A 254 -16.84 5.58 -13.06
N ARG A 255 -17.05 6.65 -12.30
CA ARG A 255 -18.27 7.49 -12.31
C ARG A 255 -18.18 8.69 -13.26
N ARG A 256 -17.26 8.70 -14.22
CA ARG A 256 -16.98 9.85 -15.13
C ARG A 256 -18.21 10.47 -15.80
N ARG A 257 -19.23 9.67 -16.14
CA ARG A 257 -20.48 10.15 -16.76
C ARG A 257 -21.40 10.92 -15.80
N GLN A 258 -21.18 10.78 -14.49
CA GLN A 258 -21.96 11.44 -13.43
C GLN A 258 -21.28 12.71 -12.91
N VAL A 259 -20.05 12.99 -13.34
CA VAL A 259 -19.29 14.18 -12.94
C VAL A 259 -19.89 15.41 -13.64
N ARG A 260 -20.59 16.25 -12.87
CA ARG A 260 -21.24 17.47 -13.40
C ARG A 260 -20.25 18.56 -13.81
N SER A 261 -19.12 18.68 -13.12
CA SER A 261 -18.11 19.73 -13.35
C SER A 261 -16.69 19.15 -13.29
N TRP A 262 -16.09 18.93 -14.46
CA TRP A 262 -14.70 18.52 -14.58
C TRP A 262 -13.72 19.62 -14.19
N ILE A 263 -14.12 20.90 -14.32
CA ILE A 263 -13.32 22.04 -13.89
C ILE A 263 -13.10 21.97 -12.37
N ALA A 264 -14.15 21.72 -11.59
CA ALA A 264 -14.04 21.57 -10.14
C ALA A 264 -13.13 20.41 -9.73
N VAL A 265 -13.23 19.28 -10.44
CA VAL A 265 -12.34 18.13 -10.25
C VAL A 265 -10.89 18.49 -10.58
N GLY A 266 -10.65 19.19 -11.68
CA GLY A 266 -9.32 19.65 -12.09
C GLY A 266 -8.70 20.62 -11.08
N LEU A 267 -9.46 21.58 -10.57
CA LEU A 267 -9.00 22.50 -9.51
C LEU A 267 -8.68 21.76 -8.21
N ALA A 268 -9.52 20.80 -7.80
CA ALA A 268 -9.26 19.98 -6.63
C ALA A 268 -8.01 19.11 -6.79
N MET A 269 -7.77 18.54 -7.98
CA MET A 269 -6.52 17.82 -8.29
C MET A 269 -5.30 18.73 -8.29
N GLY A 270 -5.42 19.96 -8.81
CA GLY A 270 -4.35 20.96 -8.75
C GLY A 270 -3.97 21.32 -7.32
N LEU A 271 -4.98 21.54 -6.46
CA LEU A 271 -4.77 21.75 -5.03
C LEU A 271 -4.14 20.53 -4.36
N ALA A 272 -4.61 19.32 -4.67
CA ALA A 272 -4.05 18.08 -4.14
C ALA A 272 -2.58 17.90 -4.52
N ALA A 273 -2.21 18.21 -5.77
CA ALA A 273 -0.84 18.17 -6.25
C ALA A 273 0.05 19.19 -5.52
N PHE A 274 -0.44 20.42 -5.32
CA PHE A 274 0.27 21.44 -4.55
C PHE A 274 0.51 21.00 -3.10
N ILE A 275 -0.55 20.54 -2.41
CA ILE A 275 -0.46 20.03 -1.03
C ILE A 275 0.47 18.82 -0.96
N PHE A 276 0.46 17.95 -1.97
CA PHE A 276 1.36 16.81 -2.04
C PHE A 276 2.83 17.24 -2.09
N VAL A 277 3.18 18.17 -2.98
CA VAL A 277 4.55 18.71 -3.05
C VAL A 277 4.96 19.37 -1.73
N ALA A 278 4.07 20.16 -1.11
CA ALA A 278 4.34 20.76 0.19
C ALA A 278 4.55 19.70 1.28
N SER A 279 3.70 18.67 1.34
CA SER A 279 3.83 17.58 2.31
C SER A 279 5.11 16.77 2.12
N LEU A 280 5.53 16.55 0.86
CA LEU A 280 6.79 15.90 0.54
C LEU A 280 7.98 16.69 1.09
N ALA A 281 7.95 18.01 0.95
CA ALA A 281 8.98 18.87 1.52
C ALA A 281 9.01 18.71 3.05
N VAL A 282 7.89 18.97 3.73
CA VAL A 282 7.79 18.90 5.21
C VAL A 282 8.25 17.55 5.75
N VAL A 283 7.71 16.44 5.24
CA VAL A 283 8.07 15.08 5.68
C VAL A 283 9.54 14.75 5.36
N SER A 284 10.09 15.28 4.27
CA SER A 284 11.51 15.08 3.94
C SER A 284 12.42 15.88 4.85
N PHE A 285 12.05 17.12 5.20
CA PHE A 285 12.78 17.95 6.16
C PHE A 285 12.78 17.30 7.55
N GLU A 286 11.61 16.93 8.08
CA GLU A 286 11.50 16.28 9.38
C GLU A 286 12.35 15.01 9.46
N ARG A 287 12.25 14.12 8.46
CA ARG A 287 13.06 12.89 8.45
C ARG A 287 14.56 13.18 8.38
N THR A 288 14.98 14.12 7.55
CA THR A 288 16.41 14.45 7.40
C THR A 288 16.97 15.01 8.70
N PHE A 289 16.20 15.85 9.37
CA PHE A 289 16.56 16.41 10.67
C PHE A 289 16.70 15.31 11.73
N ASP A 290 15.69 14.47 11.89
CA ASP A 290 15.69 13.39 12.89
C ASP A 290 16.91 12.46 12.69
N PHE A 291 17.24 12.13 11.43
CA PHE A 291 18.44 11.33 11.12
C PHE A 291 19.76 12.03 11.46
N SER A 292 19.85 13.33 11.22
CA SER A 292 21.08 14.10 11.49
C SER A 292 21.40 14.20 12.98
N GLN A 293 20.38 14.26 13.84
CA GLN A 293 20.56 14.25 15.29
C GLN A 293 21.09 12.90 15.76
N THR A 294 20.55 11.80 15.23
CA THR A 294 20.96 10.44 15.62
C THR A 294 22.40 10.15 15.18
N ALA A 295 22.79 10.58 13.99
CA ALA A 295 24.16 10.35 13.48
C ALA A 295 25.23 11.09 14.31
N SER A 296 24.89 12.22 14.91
CA SER A 296 25.85 13.05 15.65
C SER A 296 26.13 12.52 17.07
N GLY A 297 25.22 11.73 17.64
CA GLY A 297 25.37 11.15 18.98
C GLY A 297 26.21 9.86 19.03
N THR A 298 26.40 9.20 17.89
CA THR A 298 27.01 7.87 17.80
C THR A 298 28.42 7.96 17.22
N SER A 299 29.29 8.77 17.84
CA SER A 299 30.74 8.58 17.66
C SER A 299 31.14 7.34 18.45
N VAL A 300 30.83 6.16 17.92
CA VAL A 300 31.43 4.92 18.43
C VAL A 300 32.92 5.09 18.19
N PRO A 301 33.77 5.16 19.23
CA PRO A 301 35.21 5.17 19.03
C PRO A 301 35.54 3.94 18.19
N LEU A 302 36.18 4.15 17.03
CA LEU A 302 36.61 3.04 16.18
C LEU A 302 37.27 2.00 17.10
N PRO A 303 36.85 0.72 17.05
CA PRO A 303 37.50 -0.31 17.82
C PRO A 303 39.00 -0.21 17.52
N ALA A 304 39.78 0.05 18.58
CA ALA A 304 41.23 0.15 18.48
C ALA A 304 41.71 -1.05 17.69
N THR A 305 42.43 -0.79 16.61
CA THR A 305 42.98 -1.79 15.70
C THR A 305 43.54 -2.93 16.54
N PRO A 306 43.00 -4.17 16.43
CA PRO A 306 43.54 -5.26 17.22
C PRO A 306 45.02 -5.39 16.87
N PRO A 307 45.92 -5.52 17.87
CA PRO A 307 47.33 -5.73 17.61
C PRO A 307 47.48 -6.94 16.68
N GLU A 308 48.29 -6.79 15.63
CA GLU A 308 48.72 -7.85 14.73
C GLU A 308 49.06 -9.11 15.53
N ALA A 309 48.13 -10.07 15.53
CA ALA A 309 48.37 -11.39 16.10
C ALA A 309 49.19 -12.18 15.08
N SER A 310 50.47 -12.34 15.41
CA SER A 310 51.40 -13.26 14.79
C SER A 310 50.77 -14.62 14.56
N ASN A 311 50.88 -15.12 13.33
CA ASN A 311 50.60 -16.50 12.95
C ASN A 311 51.36 -17.46 13.87
N ASP A 312 50.63 -18.19 14.70
CA ASP A 312 51.09 -19.50 15.18
C ASP A 312 49.98 -20.53 14.99
N SER A 313 50.44 -21.67 14.49
CA SER A 313 49.69 -22.78 13.96
C SER A 313 49.53 -23.85 15.04
N ASN A 314 48.32 -24.42 15.17
CA ASN A 314 48.02 -25.86 15.33
C ASN A 314 46.77 -26.18 16.17
N SER A 315 46.05 -27.21 15.71
CA SER A 315 45.26 -28.21 16.47
C SER A 315 43.79 -27.94 16.83
N ALA A 316 42.92 -28.58 16.03
CA ALA A 316 41.93 -29.62 16.39
C ALA A 316 40.88 -29.42 17.53
N GLU A 317 39.62 -29.70 17.12
CA GLU A 317 38.49 -30.34 17.84
C GLU A 317 38.15 -29.93 19.28
N ALA A 318 36.94 -29.36 19.47
CA ALA A 318 35.86 -30.00 20.24
C ALA A 318 34.56 -29.16 20.24
N SER A 319 33.45 -29.86 20.03
CA SER A 319 32.08 -29.38 20.22
C SER A 319 31.86 -28.85 21.63
N SER A 320 31.27 -27.65 21.74
CA SER A 320 30.43 -27.30 22.89
C SER A 320 29.34 -26.33 22.45
N THR A 321 28.12 -26.86 22.50
CA THR A 321 26.85 -26.15 22.36
C THR A 321 26.72 -25.21 23.56
N SER A 322 27.11 -23.95 23.37
CA SER A 322 26.96 -22.92 24.39
C SER A 322 25.60 -22.23 24.18
N GLU A 323 24.62 -22.72 24.93
CA GLU A 323 23.28 -22.14 25.05
C GLU A 323 23.41 -20.80 25.79
N VAL A 324 23.55 -19.70 25.04
CA VAL A 324 23.69 -18.35 25.59
C VAL A 324 22.35 -17.94 26.21
N PRO A 325 22.29 -17.62 27.52
CA PRO A 325 21.07 -17.12 28.14
C PRO A 325 20.70 -15.77 27.52
N ALA A 326 19.57 -15.74 26.82
CA ALA A 326 18.98 -14.54 26.26
C ALA A 326 18.54 -13.60 27.39
N THR A 327 19.47 -12.83 27.92
CA THR A 327 19.16 -11.74 28.84
C THR A 327 18.50 -10.64 28.01
N PRO A 328 17.25 -10.22 28.29
CA PRO A 328 16.58 -9.18 27.53
C PRO A 328 17.42 -7.89 27.58
N ARG A 329 18.01 -7.51 26.45
CA ARG A 329 18.82 -6.29 26.35
C ARG A 329 17.88 -5.12 26.62
N ALA A 330 18.11 -4.39 27.72
CA ALA A 330 17.29 -3.25 28.10
C ALA A 330 17.24 -2.25 26.94
N VAL A 331 16.04 -1.95 26.45
CA VAL A 331 15.83 -1.01 25.33
C VAL A 331 16.37 0.36 25.76
N PRO A 332 17.35 0.95 25.06
CA PRO A 332 17.91 2.24 25.43
C PRO A 332 16.80 3.28 25.45
N LYS A 333 16.71 4.03 26.55
CA LYS A 333 15.72 5.09 26.73
C LYS A 333 15.92 6.14 25.62
N PRO A 334 14.85 6.59 24.93
CA PRO A 334 14.97 7.57 23.86
C PRO A 334 15.73 8.81 24.36
N PRO A 335 16.66 9.38 23.56
CA PRO A 335 17.29 10.64 23.91
C PRO A 335 16.20 11.68 24.19
N ALA A 336 16.36 12.43 25.29
CA ALA A 336 15.39 13.45 25.67
C ALA A 336 15.18 14.41 24.48
N LEU A 337 13.93 14.51 24.02
CA LEU A 337 13.52 15.42 22.94
C LEU A 337 13.91 16.84 23.34
N GLN A 338 15.02 17.34 22.80
CA GLN A 338 15.29 18.77 22.82
C GLN A 338 14.29 19.42 21.87
N GLU A 339 13.47 20.33 22.38
CA GLU A 339 12.56 21.16 21.59
C GLU A 339 13.37 22.14 20.74
N THR A 340 13.93 21.64 19.63
CA THR A 340 14.54 22.50 18.61
C THR A 340 13.43 23.23 17.85
N SER A 341 13.54 24.56 17.74
CA SER A 341 12.54 25.35 17.03
C SER A 341 12.51 24.98 15.54
N LEU A 342 11.37 25.17 14.88
CA LEU A 342 11.23 24.92 13.44
C LEU A 342 12.26 25.73 12.62
N ALA A 343 12.57 26.96 13.07
CA ALA A 343 13.54 27.83 12.42
C ALA A 343 14.94 27.19 12.43
N ASP A 344 15.35 26.59 13.55
CA ASP A 344 16.64 25.90 13.67
C ASP A 344 16.70 24.67 12.75
N LYS A 345 15.59 23.91 12.65
CA LYS A 345 15.50 22.77 11.73
C LYS A 345 15.66 23.21 10.28
N VAL A 346 14.97 24.28 9.89
CA VAL A 346 15.02 24.84 8.53
C VAL A 346 16.42 25.39 8.23
N GLU A 347 17.04 26.13 9.15
CA GLU A 347 18.39 26.66 8.96
C GLU A 347 19.41 25.52 8.80
N THR A 348 19.32 24.50 9.66
CA THR A 348 20.22 23.33 9.63
C THR A 348 20.17 22.61 8.28
N VAL A 349 18.97 22.35 7.75
CA VAL A 349 18.83 21.65 6.46
C VAL A 349 19.17 22.56 5.28
N THR A 350 18.80 23.84 5.32
CA THR A 350 19.03 24.78 4.22
C THR A 350 20.51 25.11 4.04
N ARG A 351 21.25 25.23 5.15
CA ARG A 351 22.71 25.47 5.11
C ARG A 351 23.47 24.27 4.54
N ASN A 352 22.91 23.06 4.64
CA ASN A 352 23.53 21.85 4.16
C ASN A 352 23.15 21.52 2.70
N ARG A 353 23.90 22.06 1.74
CA ARG A 353 23.71 21.80 0.29
C ARG A 353 23.67 20.30 -0.06
N SER A 354 24.42 19.48 0.66
CA SER A 354 24.44 18.02 0.45
C SER A 354 23.11 17.37 0.84
N ALA A 355 22.42 17.88 1.87
CA ALA A 355 21.11 17.43 2.29
C ALA A 355 20.04 17.70 1.21
N LEU A 356 20.08 18.88 0.58
CA LEU A 356 19.20 19.23 -0.54
C LEU A 356 19.41 18.32 -1.75
N GLN A 357 20.66 18.07 -2.15
CA GLN A 357 20.96 17.13 -3.24
C GLN A 357 20.49 15.71 -2.90
N GLY A 358 20.68 15.28 -1.64
CA GLY A 358 20.14 14.02 -1.13
C GLY A 358 18.62 13.94 -1.25
N LEU A 359 17.91 15.02 -0.92
CA LEU A 359 16.45 15.11 -1.01
C LEU A 359 15.97 14.98 -2.47
N PHE A 360 16.56 15.71 -3.41
CA PHE A 360 16.21 15.58 -4.84
C PHE A 360 16.48 14.17 -5.37
N ARG A 361 17.61 13.56 -4.98
CA ARG A 361 17.91 12.17 -5.33
C ARG A 361 16.88 11.21 -4.75
N GLN A 362 16.48 11.39 -3.49
CA GLN A 362 15.43 10.57 -2.85
C GLN A 362 14.08 10.73 -3.54
N LEU A 363 13.69 11.95 -3.93
CA LEU A 363 12.43 12.20 -4.64
C LEU A 363 12.43 11.53 -6.02
N ARG A 364 13.52 11.66 -6.79
CA ARG A 364 13.67 10.97 -8.08
C ARG A 364 13.57 9.46 -7.91
N ASN A 365 14.25 8.93 -6.89
CA ASN A 365 14.25 7.51 -6.60
C ASN A 365 12.90 6.99 -6.09
N LEU A 366 12.06 7.86 -5.50
CA LEU A 366 10.73 7.51 -4.99
C LEU A 366 9.81 6.97 -6.09
N ALA A 367 9.92 7.48 -7.32
CA ALA A 367 8.97 7.20 -8.40
C ALA A 367 9.07 5.76 -8.94
N VAL A 368 10.27 5.17 -8.98
CA VAL A 368 10.51 3.85 -9.58
C VAL A 368 11.23 2.91 -8.60
N MET A 369 12.27 3.39 -7.94
CA MET A 369 13.18 2.52 -7.20
C MET A 369 12.64 2.10 -5.84
N ARG A 370 11.64 2.81 -5.31
CA ARG A 370 11.02 2.51 -4.01
C ARG A 370 9.84 1.54 -4.09
N TRP A 371 9.46 1.11 -5.30
CA TRP A 371 8.44 0.07 -5.46
C TRP A 371 9.02 -1.29 -5.13
N VAL A 372 8.32 -2.02 -4.26
CA VAL A 372 8.74 -3.34 -3.81
C VAL A 372 8.49 -4.37 -4.91
N GLY A 373 9.48 -5.23 -5.18
CA GLY A 373 9.36 -6.29 -6.18
C GLY A 373 10.66 -7.00 -6.49
N MET A 374 11.45 -6.43 -7.40
CA MET A 374 12.63 -7.11 -7.98
C MET A 374 13.68 -7.53 -6.95
N GLU A 375 13.97 -6.70 -5.95
CA GLU A 375 15.02 -7.00 -4.96
C GLU A 375 14.68 -8.20 -4.08
N GLY A 376 13.39 -8.44 -3.83
CA GLY A 376 12.91 -9.62 -3.11
C GLY A 376 13.25 -10.93 -3.80
N VAL A 377 12.97 -11.01 -5.10
CA VAL A 377 13.26 -12.22 -5.90
C VAL A 377 14.76 -12.38 -6.17
N MET A 378 15.51 -11.28 -6.27
CA MET A 378 16.98 -11.32 -6.38
C MET A 378 17.62 -11.84 -5.10
N THR A 379 17.15 -11.40 -3.94
CA THR A 379 17.64 -11.91 -2.65
C THR A 379 17.38 -13.41 -2.52
N ALA A 380 16.19 -13.89 -2.90
CA ALA A 380 15.89 -15.32 -2.94
C ALA A 380 16.81 -16.07 -3.92
N ALA A 381 16.99 -15.55 -5.14
CA ALA A 381 17.85 -16.15 -6.15
C ALA A 381 19.33 -16.22 -5.75
N ALA A 382 19.83 -15.24 -4.98
CA ALA A 382 21.20 -15.22 -4.46
C ALA A 382 21.46 -16.29 -3.37
N ASN A 383 20.41 -16.77 -2.71
CA ASN A 383 20.46 -17.74 -1.62
C ASN A 383 19.80 -19.07 -2.02
N SER A 384 20.02 -19.51 -3.26
CA SER A 384 19.34 -20.67 -3.86
C SER A 384 19.57 -21.99 -3.09
N ASP A 385 20.71 -22.11 -2.41
CA ASP A 385 21.10 -23.23 -1.55
C ASP A 385 20.27 -23.34 -0.26
N ARG A 386 19.66 -22.25 0.19
CA ARG A 386 18.87 -22.18 1.44
C ARG A 386 17.36 -22.28 1.22
N LEU A 387 16.90 -22.18 -0.04
CA LEU A 387 15.48 -22.14 -0.35
C LEU A 387 14.82 -23.49 -0.05
N SER A 388 13.68 -23.45 0.62
CA SER A 388 12.93 -24.66 0.98
C SER A 388 11.49 -24.31 1.35
N ALA A 389 10.60 -25.30 1.23
CA ALA A 389 9.23 -25.15 1.73
C ALA A 389 9.20 -24.81 3.24
N ASP A 390 10.13 -25.38 4.02
CA ASP A 390 10.26 -25.10 5.45
C ASP A 390 10.65 -23.64 5.71
N LEU A 391 11.59 -23.08 4.94
CA LEU A 391 11.95 -21.66 5.04
C LEU A 391 10.75 -20.76 4.72
N PHE A 392 10.01 -21.08 3.66
CA PHE A 392 8.79 -20.35 3.31
C PHE A 392 7.76 -20.38 4.45
N LEU A 393 7.49 -21.55 5.05
CA LEU A 393 6.55 -21.67 6.17
C LEU A 393 7.02 -20.93 7.43
N LYS A 394 8.33 -20.93 7.71
CA LYS A 394 8.91 -20.12 8.79
C LYS A 394 8.67 -18.63 8.56
N VAL A 395 8.90 -18.12 7.35
CA VAL A 395 8.65 -16.70 7.03
C VAL A 395 7.16 -16.36 7.07
N MET A 396 6.28 -17.28 6.68
CA MET A 396 4.83 -17.09 6.76
C MET A 396 4.32 -16.93 8.21
N SER A 397 5.04 -17.49 9.18
CA SER A 397 4.69 -17.47 10.61
C SER A 397 5.64 -16.60 11.45
N GLU A 398 6.50 -15.82 10.80
CA GLU A 398 7.50 -14.99 11.47
C GLU A 398 6.84 -13.86 12.25
N ASP A 399 7.28 -13.67 13.49
CA ASP A 399 6.81 -12.60 14.36
C ASP A 399 7.34 -11.24 13.86
N PRO A 400 6.46 -10.25 13.60
CA PRO A 400 6.86 -8.89 13.28
C PRO A 400 7.81 -8.25 14.31
N ALA A 401 7.78 -8.71 15.56
CA ALA A 401 8.69 -8.28 16.61
C ALA A 401 10.16 -8.61 16.32
N ALA A 402 10.45 -9.53 15.40
CA ALA A 402 11.81 -9.84 14.97
C ALA A 402 12.50 -8.63 14.32
N GLY A 403 11.74 -7.74 13.66
CA GLY A 403 12.26 -6.48 13.12
C GLY A 403 13.49 -6.68 12.22
N SER A 404 14.62 -6.03 12.56
CA SER A 404 15.89 -6.13 11.82
C SER A 404 16.54 -7.52 11.86
N HIS A 405 16.07 -8.39 12.75
CA HIS A 405 16.49 -9.79 12.87
C HIS A 405 15.55 -10.75 12.13
N ALA A 406 14.59 -10.23 11.37
CA ALA A 406 13.74 -11.08 10.55
C ALA A 406 14.57 -11.82 9.49
N ILE A 407 14.17 -13.05 9.17
CA ILE A 407 14.84 -13.98 8.25
C ILE A 407 15.22 -13.29 6.94
N TYR A 408 14.29 -12.53 6.36
CA TYR A 408 14.57 -11.82 5.11
C TYR A 408 15.61 -10.69 5.26
N GLN A 409 15.66 -10.00 6.41
CA GLN A 409 16.68 -8.98 6.65
C GLN A 409 18.06 -9.62 6.71
N GLU A 410 18.19 -10.76 7.37
CA GLU A 410 19.46 -11.50 7.43
C GLU A 410 19.89 -11.98 6.03
N MET A 411 18.97 -12.55 5.26
CA MET A 411 19.25 -13.01 3.89
C MET A 411 19.64 -11.88 2.95
N SER A 412 19.02 -10.71 3.07
CA SER A 412 19.32 -9.55 2.23
C SER A 412 20.62 -8.83 2.61
N GLY A 413 21.22 -9.13 3.77
CA GLY A 413 22.49 -8.55 4.23
C GLY A 413 22.35 -7.46 5.30
N ASN A 414 21.20 -7.39 5.98
CA ASN A 414 20.91 -6.57 7.15
C ASN A 414 21.42 -5.12 7.10
N ARG A 415 21.06 -4.39 6.05
CA ARG A 415 21.51 -2.99 5.84
C ARG A 415 21.16 -2.06 7.01
N TYR A 416 20.04 -2.32 7.68
CA TYR A 416 19.50 -1.45 8.73
C TYR A 416 19.83 -1.93 10.15
N GLY A 417 20.48 -3.08 10.32
CA GLY A 417 20.75 -3.67 11.64
C GLY A 417 21.65 -2.84 12.56
N HIS A 418 22.39 -1.88 12.02
CA HIS A 418 23.24 -0.97 12.80
C HIS A 418 22.51 0.28 13.30
N VAL A 419 21.23 0.46 12.94
CA VAL A 419 20.48 1.66 13.27
C VAL A 419 19.56 1.37 14.46
N GLU A 420 20.11 1.50 15.68
CA GLU A 420 19.44 1.07 16.94
C GLU A 420 18.09 1.75 17.23
N TYR A 421 17.81 2.90 16.62
CA TYR A 421 16.59 3.69 16.89
C TYR A 421 15.53 3.62 15.79
N TYR A 422 15.85 3.07 14.63
CA TYR A 422 14.92 3.11 13.50
C TYR A 422 14.50 1.72 13.05
N THR A 423 13.19 1.55 12.86
CA THR A 423 12.56 0.27 12.48
C THR A 423 12.47 0.10 10.95
N PHE A 424 13.49 0.56 10.21
CA PHE A 424 13.50 0.38 8.75
C PHE A 424 13.79 -1.06 8.38
N LEU A 425 12.96 -1.59 7.49
CA LEU A 425 13.06 -2.94 6.98
C LEU A 425 13.06 -2.89 5.46
N THR A 426 13.92 -3.69 4.84
CA THR A 426 13.81 -3.97 3.41
C THR A 426 12.64 -4.91 3.20
N LEU A 427 11.74 -4.59 2.29
CA LEU A 427 10.54 -5.39 2.06
C LEU A 427 10.76 -6.35 0.88
N PRO A 428 10.55 -7.67 1.05
CA PRO A 428 10.60 -8.64 -0.03
C PRO A 428 9.43 -8.49 -1.02
N GLY A 429 8.28 -8.05 -0.52
CA GLY A 429 7.02 -8.12 -1.26
C GLY A 429 6.54 -9.56 -1.43
N PRO A 430 5.33 -9.74 -1.99
CA PRO A 430 4.63 -11.02 -1.88
C PRO A 430 5.25 -12.10 -2.76
N ILE A 431 5.76 -11.73 -3.94
CA ILE A 431 6.51 -12.66 -4.80
C ILE A 431 7.85 -13.01 -4.14
N GLY A 432 8.56 -12.04 -3.55
CA GLY A 432 9.83 -12.28 -2.85
C GLY A 432 9.66 -13.26 -1.69
N VAL A 433 8.64 -13.08 -0.84
CA VAL A 433 8.31 -14.01 0.25
C VAL A 433 8.05 -15.41 -0.29
N ALA A 434 7.19 -15.55 -1.31
CA ALA A 434 6.87 -16.86 -1.88
C ALA A 434 8.08 -17.53 -2.54
N SER A 435 9.03 -16.74 -3.05
CA SER A 435 10.26 -17.24 -3.71
C SER A 435 11.19 -17.95 -2.74
N LEU A 436 11.07 -17.70 -1.43
CA LEU A 436 11.81 -18.43 -0.40
C LEU A 436 11.48 -19.93 -0.36
N SER A 437 10.38 -20.34 -1.00
CA SER A 437 10.02 -21.75 -1.19
C SER A 437 10.94 -22.50 -2.15
N GLY A 438 11.68 -21.79 -3.02
CA GLY A 438 12.47 -22.38 -4.10
C GLY A 438 11.65 -22.88 -5.30
N SER A 439 10.31 -22.85 -5.23
CA SER A 439 9.44 -23.44 -6.25
C SER A 439 8.62 -22.39 -7.00
N ALA A 440 8.83 -22.28 -8.31
CA ALA A 440 8.05 -21.43 -9.22
C ALA A 440 6.54 -21.71 -9.13
N MET A 441 6.14 -22.98 -8.99
CA MET A 441 4.73 -23.35 -8.87
C MET A 441 4.11 -22.84 -7.56
N VAL A 442 4.85 -22.92 -6.45
CA VAL A 442 4.39 -22.39 -5.15
C VAL A 442 4.25 -20.87 -5.22
N VAL A 443 5.19 -20.18 -5.87
CA VAL A 443 5.10 -18.72 -6.10
C VAL A 443 3.84 -18.35 -6.89
N ALA A 444 3.56 -19.06 -7.99
CA ALA A 444 2.37 -18.81 -8.80
C ALA A 444 1.07 -19.09 -8.03
N ALA A 445 0.99 -20.23 -7.34
CA ALA A 445 -0.18 -20.63 -6.55
C ALA A 445 -0.45 -19.67 -5.38
N PHE A 446 0.60 -19.25 -4.68
CA PHE A 446 0.50 -18.28 -3.60
C PHE A 446 -0.03 -16.93 -4.09
N MET A 447 0.54 -16.39 -5.17
CA MET A 447 0.09 -15.11 -5.73
C MET A 447 -1.34 -15.20 -6.30
N PHE A 448 -1.70 -16.33 -6.90
CA PHE A 448 -3.07 -16.60 -7.33
C PHE A 448 -4.06 -16.55 -6.16
N ALA A 449 -3.78 -17.30 -5.08
CA ALA A 449 -4.63 -17.36 -3.90
C ALA A 449 -4.73 -16.00 -3.18
N LEU A 450 -3.60 -15.32 -3.00
CA LEU A 450 -3.53 -14.01 -2.35
C LEU A 450 -4.32 -12.95 -3.14
N THR A 451 -4.22 -12.99 -4.47
CA THR A 451 -4.97 -12.06 -5.34
C THR A 451 -6.48 -12.31 -5.26
N LEU A 452 -6.91 -13.56 -5.25
CA LEU A 452 -8.33 -13.89 -5.08
C LEU A 452 -8.85 -13.54 -3.68
N ALA A 453 -8.06 -13.74 -2.64
CA ALA A 453 -8.42 -13.37 -1.28
C ALA A 453 -8.62 -11.85 -1.14
N GLY A 454 -7.70 -11.03 -1.64
CA GLY A 454 -7.86 -9.57 -1.62
C GLY A 454 -9.06 -9.10 -2.46
N HIS A 455 -9.29 -9.74 -3.62
CA HIS A 455 -10.50 -9.48 -4.41
C HIS A 455 -11.79 -9.82 -3.64
N LEU A 456 -11.82 -10.94 -2.91
CA LEU A 456 -12.96 -11.34 -2.10
C LEU A 456 -13.26 -10.31 -0.99
N VAL A 457 -12.24 -9.78 -0.32
CA VAL A 457 -12.42 -8.73 0.70
C VAL A 457 -13.03 -7.47 0.08
N GLU A 458 -12.55 -7.02 -1.08
CA GLU A 458 -13.17 -5.90 -1.79
C GLU A 458 -14.61 -6.21 -2.24
N TRP A 459 -14.87 -7.42 -2.71
CA TRP A 459 -16.22 -7.84 -3.10
C TRP A 459 -17.19 -7.79 -1.92
N ILE A 460 -16.79 -8.29 -0.74
CA ILE A 460 -17.56 -8.17 0.49
C ILE A 460 -17.75 -6.69 0.83
N ALA A 461 -16.72 -5.86 0.64
CA ALA A 461 -16.80 -4.44 0.92
C ALA A 461 -17.82 -3.70 0.05
N ALA A 462 -17.78 -3.96 -1.26
CA ALA A 462 -18.74 -3.43 -2.21
C ALA A 462 -20.17 -3.89 -1.89
N ARG A 463 -20.34 -5.17 -1.52
CA ARG A 463 -21.66 -5.76 -1.23
C ARG A 463 -22.26 -5.25 0.07
N SER A 464 -21.48 -5.19 1.14
CA SER A 464 -21.95 -4.80 2.48
C SER A 464 -22.30 -3.32 2.58
N THR A 465 -21.48 -2.45 1.99
CA THR A 465 -21.68 -0.99 2.05
C THR A 465 -22.54 -0.46 0.90
N GLN A 466 -22.65 -1.21 -0.19
CA GLN A 466 -23.21 -0.76 -1.47
C GLN A 466 -22.55 0.53 -1.99
N ASN A 467 -21.32 0.83 -1.53
CA ASN A 467 -20.65 2.10 -1.73
C ASN A 467 -19.34 1.90 -2.52
N LEU A 468 -19.23 2.57 -3.66
CA LEU A 468 -18.07 2.43 -4.54
C LEU A 468 -16.78 3.01 -3.94
N ALA A 469 -16.89 4.04 -3.11
CA ALA A 469 -15.73 4.63 -2.45
C ALA A 469 -15.18 3.72 -1.35
N ALA A 470 -16.05 3.02 -0.60
CA ALA A 470 -15.63 2.01 0.35
C ALA A 470 -14.83 0.88 -0.32
N ALA A 471 -15.35 0.36 -1.44
CA ALA A 471 -14.66 -0.64 -2.25
C ALA A 471 -13.32 -0.13 -2.79
N SER A 472 -13.25 1.12 -3.25
CA SER A 472 -12.00 1.74 -3.71
C SER A 472 -10.94 1.85 -2.62
N VAL A 473 -11.28 2.37 -1.44
CA VAL A 473 -10.34 2.47 -0.31
C VAL A 473 -9.88 1.08 0.11
N THR A 474 -10.80 0.11 0.17
CA THR A 474 -10.49 -1.29 0.46
C THR A 474 -9.47 -1.83 -0.54
N GLY A 475 -9.72 -1.65 -1.85
CA GLY A 475 -8.84 -2.15 -2.89
C GLY A 475 -7.46 -1.49 -2.93
N VAL A 476 -7.41 -0.16 -2.82
CA VAL A 476 -6.14 0.60 -2.80
C VAL A 476 -5.29 0.21 -1.59
N SER A 477 -5.91 0.15 -0.41
CA SER A 477 -5.20 -0.14 0.84
C SER A 477 -4.65 -1.57 0.86
N LEU A 478 -5.47 -2.56 0.48
CA LEU A 478 -5.03 -3.94 0.37
C LEU A 478 -3.94 -4.11 -0.68
N ALA A 479 -4.07 -3.50 -1.86
CA ALA A 479 -3.05 -3.61 -2.90
C ALA A 479 -1.70 -3.03 -2.42
N TYR A 480 -1.74 -1.87 -1.76
CA TYR A 480 -0.55 -1.24 -1.20
C TYR A 480 0.12 -2.11 -0.13
N LEU A 481 -0.64 -2.60 0.85
CA LEU A 481 -0.11 -3.42 1.95
C LEU A 481 0.34 -4.80 1.48
N THR A 482 -0.32 -5.36 0.45
CA THR A 482 0.05 -6.63 -0.16
C THR A 482 1.41 -6.52 -0.84
N VAL A 483 1.65 -5.45 -1.61
CA VAL A 483 2.96 -5.22 -2.26
C VAL A 483 4.05 -4.92 -1.24
N GLN A 484 3.70 -4.29 -0.11
CA GLN A 484 4.60 -4.03 1.01
C GLN A 484 4.70 -5.18 2.01
N MET A 485 4.25 -6.39 1.65
CA MET A 485 4.28 -7.52 2.56
C MET A 485 5.73 -7.85 2.96
N GLY A 486 6.06 -7.54 4.22
CA GLY A 486 7.25 -8.04 4.93
C GLY A 486 6.90 -9.20 5.85
N PHE A 487 5.81 -9.05 6.61
CA PHE A 487 5.28 -10.08 7.50
C PHE A 487 3.85 -10.46 7.07
N PRO A 488 3.64 -11.66 6.52
CA PRO A 488 2.30 -12.07 6.06
C PRO A 488 1.22 -12.03 7.16
N TRP A 489 1.63 -12.24 8.41
CA TRP A 489 0.75 -12.16 9.58
C TRP A 489 0.14 -10.76 9.79
N THR A 490 0.91 -9.68 9.57
CA THR A 490 0.37 -8.31 9.74
C THR A 490 -0.63 -7.96 8.65
N LEU A 491 -0.41 -8.45 7.42
CA LEU A 491 -1.37 -8.32 6.33
C LEU A 491 -2.70 -9.03 6.67
N LEU A 492 -2.63 -10.21 7.30
CA LEU A 492 -3.82 -10.95 7.74
C LEU A 492 -4.59 -10.18 8.81
N ILE A 493 -3.93 -9.68 9.84
CA ILE A 493 -4.56 -8.84 10.89
C ILE A 493 -5.25 -7.63 10.24
N TYR A 494 -4.53 -6.91 9.38
CA TYR A 494 -5.08 -5.77 8.68
C TYR A 494 -6.32 -6.13 7.83
N ALA A 495 -6.28 -7.25 7.12
CA ALA A 495 -7.42 -7.70 6.31
C ALA A 495 -8.65 -8.00 7.18
N ILE A 496 -8.47 -8.56 8.38
CA ILE A 496 -9.54 -8.79 9.35
C ILE A 496 -10.10 -7.44 9.86
N GLU A 497 -9.25 -6.50 10.26
CA GLU A 497 -9.67 -5.17 10.73
C GLU A 497 -10.44 -4.40 9.64
N LEU A 498 -9.97 -4.48 8.40
CA LEU A 498 -10.63 -3.89 7.25
C LEU A 498 -12.00 -4.53 7.01
N LEU A 499 -12.10 -5.85 7.05
CA LEU A 499 -13.36 -6.57 6.89
C LEU A 499 -14.38 -6.18 7.98
N LEU A 500 -13.94 -6.16 9.25
CA LEU A 500 -14.79 -5.76 10.38
C LEU A 500 -15.27 -4.31 10.23
N SER A 501 -14.37 -3.40 9.85
CA SER A 501 -14.69 -1.98 9.65
C SER A 501 -15.71 -1.77 8.53
N VAL A 502 -15.56 -2.50 7.43
CA VAL A 502 -16.49 -2.42 6.32
C VAL A 502 -17.84 -3.03 6.66
N MET A 503 -17.87 -4.17 7.35
CA MET A 503 -19.12 -4.77 7.84
C MET A 503 -19.85 -3.84 8.81
N PHE A 504 -19.11 -3.15 9.68
CA PHE A 504 -19.65 -2.12 10.58
C PHE A 504 -20.29 -0.96 9.80
N LEU A 505 -19.59 -0.41 8.80
CA LEU A 505 -20.14 0.65 7.95
C LEU A 505 -21.40 0.20 7.19
N GLY A 506 -21.41 -1.04 6.69
CA GLY A 506 -22.60 -1.64 6.07
C GLY A 506 -23.78 -1.76 7.04
N ALA A 507 -23.54 -2.20 8.27
CA ALA A 507 -24.56 -2.29 9.31
C ALA A 507 -25.14 -0.91 9.68
N VAL A 508 -24.27 0.10 9.86
CA VAL A 508 -24.70 1.49 10.12
C VAL A 508 -25.54 2.04 8.97
N TRP A 509 -25.13 1.80 7.73
CA TRP A 509 -25.90 2.21 6.56
C TRP A 509 -27.29 1.58 6.53
N TRP A 510 -27.37 0.26 6.79
CA TRP A 510 -28.64 -0.44 6.80
C TRP A 510 -29.57 0.04 7.93
N ALA A 511 -29.04 0.21 9.14
CA ALA A 511 -29.79 0.70 10.29
C ALA A 511 -30.31 2.13 10.07
N THR A 512 -29.47 3.03 9.57
CA THR A 512 -29.87 4.43 9.30
C THR A 512 -30.95 4.51 8.20
N LYS A 513 -30.83 3.70 7.15
CA LYS A 513 -31.85 3.60 6.10
C LYS A 513 -33.17 3.04 6.64
N TRP A 514 -33.10 2.01 7.48
CA TRP A 514 -34.28 1.42 8.11
C TRP A 514 -35.03 2.43 8.98
N LEU A 515 -34.33 3.13 9.87
CA LEU A 515 -34.90 4.19 10.74
C LEU A 515 -35.51 5.34 9.93
N ALA A 516 -34.86 5.75 8.83
CA ALA A 516 -35.40 6.80 7.97
C ALA A 516 -36.70 6.37 7.25
N SER A 517 -36.86 5.06 6.97
CA SER A 517 -38.04 4.52 6.30
C SER A 517 -39.23 4.28 7.24
N SER A 518 -38.98 3.98 8.52
CA SER A 518 -40.06 3.77 9.50
C SER A 518 -40.79 5.08 9.83
N ASN A 519 -40.07 6.20 9.92
CA ASN A 519 -40.67 7.50 10.23
C ASN A 519 -41.60 8.00 9.12
N GLY A 520 -41.32 7.66 7.86
CA GLY A 520 -42.16 8.04 6.73
C GLY A 520 -43.53 7.33 6.66
N ARG A 521 -43.73 6.23 7.40
CA ARG A 521 -45.03 5.52 7.43
C ARG A 521 -46.03 6.11 8.42
N VAL A 522 -45.58 6.91 9.39
CA VAL A 522 -46.44 7.43 10.46
C VAL A 522 -47.22 8.67 9.99
N GLU A 523 -46.71 9.43 9.03
CA GLU A 523 -47.38 10.64 8.52
C GLU A 523 -48.44 10.39 7.44
N SER A 524 -48.58 9.16 6.94
CA SER A 524 -49.71 8.79 6.08
C SER A 524 -50.91 8.36 6.91
N THR A 525 -51.38 9.20 7.83
CA THR A 525 -52.76 9.08 8.32
C THR A 525 -53.68 9.21 7.11
N PRO A 526 -54.60 8.27 6.88
CA PRO A 526 -55.52 8.35 5.76
C PRO A 526 -56.31 9.65 5.90
N VAL A 527 -56.14 10.55 4.94
CA VAL A 527 -57.07 11.67 4.78
C VAL A 527 -58.43 11.01 4.55
N GLU A 528 -59.29 11.10 5.56
CA GLU A 528 -60.66 10.62 5.51
C GLU A 528 -61.28 11.17 4.22
N PRO A 529 -61.83 10.31 3.34
CA PRO A 529 -62.42 10.78 2.10
C PRO A 529 -63.55 11.74 2.48
N GLN A 530 -63.32 13.04 2.27
CA GLN A 530 -64.37 14.03 2.41
C GLN A 530 -65.48 13.61 1.45
N SER A 531 -66.56 13.08 2.02
CA SER A 531 -67.80 12.81 1.33
C SER A 531 -68.27 14.12 0.71
N LEU A 532 -68.22 14.20 -0.62
CA LEU A 532 -68.89 15.24 -1.39
C LEU A 532 -70.38 15.17 -1.04
N GLN A 533 -70.85 16.14 -0.25
CA GLN A 533 -72.27 16.48 -0.10
C GLN A 533 -72.60 17.66 -1.01
#